data_AF-A0A397J214-F1
#
_entry.id   AF-A0A397J214-F1
#
_cell.length_a   1.000
_cell.length_b   1.000
_cell.length_c   1.000
_cell.angle_alpha   90.00
_cell.angle_beta   90.00
_cell.angle_gamma   90.00
#
_symmetry.space_group_name_H-M   'P 1'
#
loop_
_entity.id
_entity.type
_entity.pdbx_description
1 polymer ?
#
loop_
_entity_poly.entity_id
_entity_poly.type
_entity_poly.pdbx_seq_one_letter_code
_entity_poly.pdbx_strand_id
1 'polypeptide(L)'
;MTLFTRITLLLATTSKNIIINSSSKPTTKLPKLPLNIIKYGYYFKRGLTTNLNNYNKYTSDIVNKVEDNNNINNKINKIGNNKIAKIDINKINEANKISAEKQDFYGKNYTIGFINYELLEDFPAWLKGLGLKALVPCFEDLNWKDIIEMKSKDLSELGIKNKNIKFTLLNHFRMIKQDMVASEGIRIPRIELDSIEEEENEDAFEKVEYNQDNPKPFAVDPRALQDVEYLLSTIGHQIVFIEPLFQGKTPLEIIEMTKKDLENIGITSSYTRRRCLDTFKKYKNIVKVLGPEMFFCN
;
A
#
# COMPACT_ATOMS: atom_id res chain seq x y z
N MET A 1 38.16 -40.66 -31.24
CA MET A 1 37.14 -41.55 -31.83
C MET A 1 35.78 -41.08 -31.33
N THR A 2 35.29 -39.90 -31.67
CA THR A 2 34.56 -39.52 -32.92
C THR A 2 33.41 -40.45 -33.28
N LEU A 3 32.17 -40.04 -32.94
CA LEU A 3 30.98 -40.24 -33.78
C LEU A 3 29.87 -39.28 -33.34
N PHE A 4 29.88 -38.09 -33.96
CA PHE A 4 28.78 -37.13 -33.98
C PHE A 4 27.97 -37.40 -35.25
N THR A 5 26.74 -37.88 -35.12
CA THR A 5 25.83 -38.05 -36.26
C THR A 5 24.95 -36.82 -36.41
N ARG A 6 25.23 -36.05 -37.47
CA ARG A 6 24.45 -34.90 -37.95
C ARG A 6 23.09 -35.37 -38.49
N ILE A 7 22.01 -34.78 -38.00
CA ILE A 7 20.71 -34.79 -38.70
C ILE A 7 20.51 -33.39 -39.29
N THR A 8 20.58 -33.31 -40.62
CA THR A 8 20.25 -32.15 -41.42
C THR A 8 18.79 -32.29 -41.85
N LEU A 9 17.88 -31.47 -41.31
CA LEU A 9 16.50 -31.40 -41.80
C LEU A 9 16.31 -30.12 -42.62
N LEU A 10 15.97 -30.32 -43.90
CA LEU A 10 15.57 -29.31 -44.87
C LEU A 10 14.33 -28.53 -44.38
N LEU A 11 14.42 -27.20 -44.32
CA LEU A 11 13.26 -26.32 -44.32
C LEU A 11 12.98 -25.89 -45.76
N ALA A 12 11.93 -26.46 -46.35
CA ALA A 12 11.38 -26.03 -47.62
C ALA A 12 10.49 -24.79 -47.40
N THR A 13 10.91 -23.68 -48.00
CA THR A 13 10.18 -22.42 -48.10
C THR A 13 8.92 -22.57 -48.93
N THR A 14 7.74 -22.35 -48.34
CA THR A 14 6.52 -22.05 -49.08
C THR A 14 6.04 -20.65 -48.69
N SER A 15 6.39 -19.68 -49.54
CA SER A 15 5.91 -18.30 -49.44
C SER A 15 4.45 -18.26 -49.91
N LYS A 16 3.51 -18.13 -48.97
CA LYS A 16 2.12 -17.78 -49.28
C LYS A 16 2.00 -16.26 -49.26
N ASN A 17 1.76 -15.71 -50.44
CA ASN A 17 1.38 -14.32 -50.66
C ASN A 17 0.09 -14.01 -49.87
N ILE A 18 0.21 -13.21 -48.82
CA ILE A 18 -0.93 -12.57 -48.16
C ILE A 18 -1.07 -11.18 -48.77
N ILE A 19 -2.13 -11.01 -49.55
CA ILE A 19 -2.61 -9.72 -50.05
C ILE A 19 -3.26 -9.01 -48.86
N ILE A 20 -2.61 -7.99 -48.30
CA ILE A 20 -3.20 -7.08 -47.32
C ILE A 20 -3.73 -5.87 -48.10
N ASN A 21 -5.04 -5.82 -48.27
CA ASN A 21 -5.72 -4.62 -48.75
C ASN A 21 -5.81 -3.58 -47.62
N SER A 22 -5.54 -2.36 -48.02
CA SER A 22 -5.39 -1.12 -47.28
C SER A 22 -6.64 -0.62 -46.53
N SER A 23 -6.34 0.18 -45.50
CA SER A 23 -7.05 1.42 -45.14
C SER A 23 -8.41 1.31 -44.44
N SER A 24 -8.36 1.28 -43.11
CA SER A 24 -9.32 2.00 -42.28
C SER A 24 -8.58 2.82 -41.22
N LYS A 25 -8.82 4.14 -41.22
CA LYS A 25 -8.32 5.06 -40.19
C LYS A 25 -8.99 4.72 -38.85
N PRO A 26 -8.25 4.59 -37.74
CA PRO A 26 -8.88 4.50 -36.43
C PRO A 26 -9.35 5.89 -36.00
N THR A 27 -10.65 6.16 -36.15
CA THR A 27 -11.29 7.27 -35.44
C THR A 27 -11.40 6.90 -33.96
N THR A 28 -10.44 7.36 -33.16
CA THR A 28 -10.52 7.35 -31.68
C THR A 28 -11.58 8.35 -31.24
N LYS A 29 -12.85 7.96 -31.31
CA LYS A 29 -13.87 8.51 -30.42
C LYS A 29 -13.75 7.74 -29.11
N LEU A 30 -13.25 8.42 -28.07
CA LEU A 30 -13.33 7.92 -26.70
C LEU A 30 -14.77 7.43 -26.44
N PRO A 31 -14.98 6.20 -25.95
CA PRO A 31 -16.32 5.75 -25.59
C PRO A 31 -16.87 6.69 -24.52
N LYS A 32 -18.05 7.28 -24.78
CA LYS A 32 -18.80 8.00 -23.76
C LYS A 32 -19.12 7.01 -22.65
N LEU A 33 -18.52 7.21 -21.48
CA LEU A 33 -18.78 6.41 -20.28
C LEU A 33 -20.28 6.37 -20.00
N PRO A 34 -20.88 5.19 -19.76
CA PRO A 34 -22.28 5.11 -19.36
C PRO A 34 -22.46 5.80 -18.00
N LEU A 35 -23.32 6.83 -17.97
CA LEU A 35 -23.68 7.66 -16.82
C LEU A 35 -24.29 6.90 -15.60
N ASN A 36 -24.33 5.56 -15.64
CA ASN A 36 -24.97 4.71 -14.62
C ASN A 36 -23.98 4.03 -13.63
N ILE A 37 -22.72 4.45 -13.57
CA ILE A 37 -21.73 3.93 -12.59
C ILE A 37 -22.00 4.41 -11.15
N ILE A 38 -22.94 5.33 -10.92
CA ILE A 38 -23.08 6.06 -9.64
C ILE A 38 -23.74 5.27 -8.47
N LYS A 39 -24.23 4.03 -8.66
CA LYS A 39 -25.04 3.36 -7.61
C LYS A 39 -24.41 2.20 -6.84
N TYR A 40 -23.12 1.89 -7.01
CA TYR A 40 -22.46 0.78 -6.30
C TYR A 40 -21.68 1.17 -5.03
N GLY A 41 -21.77 2.43 -4.59
CA GLY A 41 -20.95 2.94 -3.49
C GLY A 41 -21.49 2.84 -2.06
N TYR A 42 -22.61 2.17 -1.74
CA TYR A 42 -23.38 2.58 -0.53
C TYR A 42 -22.86 2.17 0.87
N TYR A 43 -22.05 1.11 1.06
CA TYR A 43 -21.31 0.88 2.35
C TYR A 43 -19.78 0.88 2.21
N PHE A 44 -19.23 0.81 0.98
CA PHE A 44 -17.86 1.28 0.75
C PHE A 44 -17.78 2.80 0.99
N LYS A 45 -18.87 3.56 0.76
CA LYS A 45 -19.05 4.94 1.24
C LYS A 45 -18.90 5.11 2.75
N ARG A 46 -19.20 4.14 3.61
CA ARG A 46 -19.21 4.42 5.06
C ARG A 46 -17.87 4.23 5.75
N GLY A 47 -16.91 3.53 5.13
CA GLY A 47 -15.50 3.50 5.53
C GLY A 47 -14.61 4.33 4.60
N LEU A 48 -14.95 4.40 3.31
CA LEU A 48 -14.21 5.10 2.27
C LEU A 48 -14.86 6.39 1.79
N THR A 49 -16.08 6.80 2.14
CA THR A 49 -16.51 8.22 2.02
C THR A 49 -16.77 8.89 3.36
N THR A 50 -16.78 8.19 4.48
CA THR A 50 -16.27 8.82 5.69
C THR A 50 -14.78 9.05 5.52
N ASN A 51 -13.97 8.15 4.93
CA ASN A 51 -12.61 8.53 4.52
C ASN A 51 -12.62 9.51 3.35
N LEU A 52 -13.12 9.26 2.13
CA LEU A 52 -13.13 10.22 1.00
C LEU A 52 -13.84 11.54 1.30
N ASN A 53 -14.90 11.62 2.12
CA ASN A 53 -15.45 12.91 2.55
C ASN A 53 -14.75 13.45 3.79
N ASN A 54 -14.16 12.66 4.70
CA ASN A 54 -13.20 13.18 5.68
C ASN A 54 -11.86 13.52 5.05
N TYR A 55 -11.59 13.09 3.81
CA TYR A 55 -10.34 13.12 3.03
C TYR A 55 -10.41 14.17 1.96
N ASN A 56 -11.55 14.38 1.29
CA ASN A 56 -11.86 15.60 0.58
C ASN A 56 -12.13 16.70 1.59
N LYS A 57 -12.67 16.39 2.77
CA LYS A 57 -12.58 17.29 3.93
C LYS A 57 -11.19 17.28 4.55
N TYR A 58 -10.29 16.30 4.39
CA TYR A 58 -8.93 16.39 4.97
C TYR A 58 -8.04 17.17 4.03
N THR A 59 -8.16 17.00 2.71
CA THR A 59 -7.48 17.77 1.68
C THR A 59 -8.14 19.13 1.51
N SER A 60 -9.47 19.28 1.61
CA SER A 60 -10.08 20.61 1.72
C SER A 60 -9.84 21.24 3.09
N ASP A 61 -9.80 20.51 4.21
CA ASP A 61 -9.37 21.06 5.49
C ASP A 61 -7.85 21.27 5.48
N ILE A 62 -7.03 20.58 4.69
CA ILE A 62 -5.59 20.86 4.53
C ILE A 62 -5.40 22.08 3.63
N VAL A 63 -6.13 22.21 2.53
CA VAL A 63 -6.09 23.36 1.61
C VAL A 63 -6.71 24.60 2.26
N ASN A 64 -7.86 24.47 2.94
CA ASN A 64 -8.43 25.52 3.77
C ASN A 64 -7.58 25.77 5.02
N LYS A 65 -6.89 24.75 5.58
CA LYS A 65 -5.85 24.99 6.59
C LYS A 65 -4.61 25.63 6.00
N VAL A 66 -4.30 25.53 4.71
CA VAL A 66 -3.18 26.25 4.09
C VAL A 66 -3.54 27.73 3.98
N GLU A 67 -4.81 28.07 3.72
CA GLU A 67 -5.31 29.45 3.85
C GLU A 67 -5.41 29.91 5.32
N ASP A 68 -5.88 29.06 6.25
CA ASP A 68 -5.85 29.35 7.68
C ASP A 68 -4.42 29.30 8.27
N ASN A 69 -3.43 28.70 7.59
CA ASN A 69 -2.04 28.62 8.04
C ASN A 69 -1.37 30.00 7.95
N ASN A 70 -1.84 30.86 7.04
CA ASN A 70 -1.48 32.27 7.05
C ASN A 70 -2.01 32.97 8.32
N ASN A 71 -3.16 32.54 8.86
CA ASN A 71 -3.70 33.01 10.13
C ASN A 71 -3.03 32.35 11.36
N ILE A 72 -2.63 31.09 11.27
CA ILE A 72 -1.88 30.37 12.32
C ILE A 72 -0.48 30.95 12.47
N ASN A 73 0.19 31.34 11.37
CA ASN A 73 1.47 32.06 11.44
C ASN A 73 1.35 33.38 12.24
N ASN A 74 0.24 34.11 12.07
CA ASN A 74 -0.05 35.30 12.87
C ASN A 74 -0.34 34.98 14.35
N LYS A 75 -0.95 33.82 14.64
CA LYS A 75 -1.25 33.38 16.02
C LYS A 75 -0.02 32.83 16.74
N ILE A 76 0.88 32.13 16.03
CA ILE A 76 2.16 31.62 16.54
C ILE A 76 3.11 32.77 16.86
N ASN A 77 3.14 33.82 16.04
CA ASN A 77 3.94 35.03 16.32
C ASN A 77 3.53 35.75 17.63
N LYS A 78 2.33 35.49 18.17
CA LYS A 78 1.81 36.11 19.39
C LYS A 78 2.08 35.29 20.66
N ILE A 79 2.45 34.02 20.53
CA ILE A 79 2.76 33.13 21.67
C ILE A 79 4.29 33.15 21.82
N GLY A 80 4.77 34.09 22.63
CA GLY A 80 6.18 34.51 22.68
C GLY A 80 7.21 33.37 22.80
N ASN A 81 8.28 33.49 22.01
CA ASN A 81 9.69 33.08 22.08
C ASN A 81 10.17 31.89 22.94
N ASN A 82 9.31 31.13 23.60
CA ASN A 82 9.70 29.99 24.42
C ASN A 82 9.97 28.77 23.55
N LYS A 83 11.21 28.65 23.05
CA LYS A 83 11.92 27.39 22.72
C LYS A 83 11.10 26.30 22.00
N ILE A 84 10.12 26.67 21.18
CA ILE A 84 9.43 25.74 20.28
C ILE A 84 10.45 25.40 19.20
N ALA A 85 10.85 24.13 19.11
CA ALA A 85 11.66 23.62 18.01
C ALA A 85 11.05 24.14 16.70
N LYS A 86 11.85 24.85 15.91
CA LYS A 86 11.41 25.53 14.69
C LYS A 86 10.88 24.46 13.73
N ILE A 87 9.57 24.29 13.68
CA ILE A 87 8.90 23.38 12.75
C ILE A 87 9.23 23.89 11.34
N ASP A 88 9.82 23.03 10.52
CA ASP A 88 10.08 23.36 9.12
C ASP A 88 8.79 23.20 8.30
N ILE A 89 8.04 24.29 8.22
CA ILE A 89 6.76 24.37 7.49
C ILE A 89 6.95 24.02 6.01
N ASN A 90 8.10 24.38 5.42
CA ASN A 90 8.36 24.11 4.01
C ASN A 90 8.51 22.60 3.78
N LYS A 91 9.26 21.91 4.65
CA LYS A 91 9.39 20.45 4.60
C LYS A 91 8.04 19.75 4.76
N ILE A 92 7.18 20.23 5.66
CA ILE A 92 5.83 19.67 5.85
C ILE A 92 4.97 19.87 4.59
N ASN A 93 5.02 21.06 3.98
CA ASN A 93 4.25 21.34 2.77
C ASN A 93 4.69 20.47 1.59
N GLU A 94 6.00 20.29 1.42
CA GLU A 94 6.57 19.39 0.41
C GLU A 94 6.13 17.93 0.64
N ALA A 95 6.27 17.44 1.87
CA ALA A 95 5.81 16.10 2.24
C ALA A 95 4.32 15.89 1.96
N ASN A 96 3.47 16.87 2.32
CA ASN A 96 2.03 16.80 2.04
C ASN A 96 1.73 16.78 0.53
N LYS A 97 2.50 17.50 -0.29
CA LYS A 97 2.38 17.45 -1.74
C LYS A 97 2.71 16.06 -2.27
N ILE A 98 3.83 15.47 -1.85
CA ILE A 98 4.22 14.11 -2.23
C ILE A 98 3.16 13.09 -1.77
N SER A 99 2.63 13.23 -0.56
CA SER A 99 1.53 12.40 -0.06
C SER A 99 0.30 12.47 -0.94
N ALA A 100 -0.09 13.67 -1.38
CA ALA A 100 -1.23 13.86 -2.28
C ALA A 100 -1.00 13.21 -3.65
N GLU A 101 0.21 13.32 -4.20
CA GLU A 101 0.61 12.67 -5.45
C GLU A 101 0.56 11.13 -5.33
N LYS A 102 1.08 10.57 -4.23
CA LYS A 102 0.99 9.13 -3.93
C LYS A 102 -0.47 8.65 -3.82
N GLN A 103 -1.33 9.46 -3.21
CA GLN A 103 -2.75 9.12 -3.08
C GLN A 103 -3.51 9.20 -4.41
N ASP A 104 -3.20 10.19 -5.25
CA ASP A 104 -3.74 10.30 -6.61
C ASP A 104 -3.29 9.11 -7.46
N PHE A 105 -2.00 8.75 -7.40
CA PHE A 105 -1.47 7.55 -8.02
C PHE A 105 -2.22 6.30 -7.53
N TYR A 106 -2.44 6.16 -6.23
CA TYR A 106 -3.18 5.03 -5.67
C TYR A 106 -4.62 4.98 -6.24
N GLY A 107 -5.31 6.12 -6.24
CA GLY A 107 -6.68 6.23 -6.76
C GLY A 107 -6.79 5.77 -8.22
N LYS A 108 -5.82 6.13 -9.05
CA LYS A 108 -5.79 5.82 -10.49
C LYS A 108 -5.40 4.39 -10.84
N ASN A 109 -4.82 3.63 -9.91
CA ASN A 109 -4.23 2.32 -10.22
C ASN A 109 -4.80 1.14 -9.41
N TYR A 110 -5.35 1.39 -8.22
CA TYR A 110 -5.73 0.33 -7.27
C TYR A 110 -7.22 0.33 -6.91
N THR A 111 -8.02 1.25 -7.44
CA THR A 111 -9.45 1.35 -7.09
C THR A 111 -10.33 0.61 -8.09
N ILE A 112 -11.45 0.03 -7.61
CA ILE A 112 -12.41 -0.68 -8.46
C ILE A 112 -12.94 0.28 -9.54
N GLY A 113 -12.95 -0.17 -10.79
CA GLY A 113 -13.25 0.60 -11.99
C GLY A 113 -12.03 1.28 -12.62
N PHE A 114 -10.88 1.27 -11.93
CA PHE A 114 -9.63 1.91 -12.32
C PHE A 114 -8.41 1.04 -11.97
N ILE A 115 -8.57 -0.28 -11.99
CA ILE A 115 -7.43 -1.17 -11.77
C ILE A 115 -6.54 -1.14 -13.00
N ASN A 116 -5.28 -0.78 -12.79
CA ASN A 116 -4.30 -0.76 -13.87
C ASN A 116 -3.69 -2.16 -14.06
N TYR A 117 -4.21 -2.93 -15.01
CA TYR A 117 -3.75 -4.29 -15.30
C TYR A 117 -2.32 -4.34 -15.86
N GLU A 118 -1.88 -3.32 -16.60
CA GLU A 118 -0.48 -3.25 -17.08
C GLU A 118 0.48 -3.14 -15.89
N LEU A 119 0.12 -2.35 -14.87
CA LEU A 119 0.89 -2.26 -13.64
C LEU A 119 0.82 -3.58 -12.84
N LEU A 120 -0.35 -4.24 -12.81
CA LEU A 120 -0.53 -5.51 -12.10
C LEU A 120 0.30 -6.65 -12.71
N GLU A 121 0.46 -6.66 -14.04
CA GLU A 121 1.34 -7.61 -14.74
C GLU A 121 2.81 -7.44 -14.32
N ASP A 122 3.25 -6.20 -14.05
CA ASP A 122 4.49 -5.91 -13.33
C ASP A 122 4.27 -5.95 -11.80
N PHE A 123 3.99 -7.14 -11.28
CA PHE A 123 3.65 -7.34 -9.88
C PHE A 123 4.66 -6.71 -8.88
N PRO A 124 5.99 -6.73 -9.13
CA PRO A 124 6.94 -5.98 -8.30
C PRO A 124 6.69 -4.47 -8.27
N ALA A 125 6.40 -3.84 -9.41
CA ALA A 125 6.05 -2.41 -9.46
C ALA A 125 4.69 -2.13 -8.80
N TRP A 126 3.74 -3.06 -8.93
CA TRP A 126 2.45 -3.00 -8.25
C TRP A 126 2.61 -3.02 -6.72
N LEU A 127 3.43 -3.93 -6.17
CA LEU A 127 3.74 -3.94 -4.74
C LEU A 127 4.44 -2.67 -4.26
N LYS A 128 5.32 -2.11 -5.10
CA LYS A 128 5.99 -0.84 -4.79
C LYS A 128 4.97 0.30 -4.62
N GLY A 129 3.95 0.39 -5.48
CA GLY A 129 2.94 1.45 -5.34
C GLY A 129 2.06 1.30 -4.09
N LEU A 130 2.02 0.12 -3.48
CA LEU A 130 1.41 -0.12 -2.16
C LEU A 130 2.36 0.11 -0.98
N GLY A 131 3.63 0.46 -1.22
CA GLY A 131 4.66 0.52 -0.18
C GLY A 131 4.97 -0.85 0.42
N LEU A 132 4.89 -1.91 -0.40
CA LEU A 132 5.14 -3.30 -0.04
C LEU A 132 6.32 -3.90 -0.83
N LYS A 133 7.23 -3.07 -1.32
CA LYS A 133 8.38 -3.49 -2.14
C LYS A 133 9.24 -4.57 -1.45
N ALA A 134 9.36 -4.52 -0.12
CA ALA A 134 10.11 -5.52 0.65
C ALA A 134 9.58 -6.96 0.51
N LEU A 135 8.36 -7.13 -0.02
CA LEU A 135 7.74 -8.43 -0.24
C LEU A 135 8.01 -9.03 -1.62
N VAL A 136 8.65 -8.30 -2.54
CA VAL A 136 8.91 -8.79 -3.90
C VAL A 136 9.55 -10.19 -3.92
N PRO A 137 10.57 -10.50 -3.08
CA PRO A 137 11.16 -11.85 -3.06
C PRO A 137 10.18 -12.96 -2.63
N CYS A 138 9.11 -12.64 -1.89
CA CYS A 138 8.11 -13.63 -1.48
C CYS A 138 7.23 -14.10 -2.65
N PHE A 139 7.20 -13.35 -3.74
CA PHE A 139 6.37 -13.62 -4.92
C PHE A 139 7.23 -13.86 -6.18
N GLU A 140 8.52 -14.08 -5.98
CA GLU A 140 9.44 -14.44 -7.07
C GLU A 140 8.93 -15.74 -7.73
N ASP A 141 9.03 -15.79 -9.06
CA ASP A 141 8.56 -16.91 -9.90
C ASP A 141 7.05 -17.18 -9.91
N LEU A 142 6.23 -16.37 -9.23
CA LEU A 142 4.77 -16.54 -9.23
C LEU A 142 4.09 -15.64 -10.27
N ASN A 143 3.10 -16.19 -10.96
CA ASN A 143 2.26 -15.40 -11.85
C ASN A 143 1.24 -14.59 -11.03
N TRP A 144 1.05 -13.30 -11.36
CA TRP A 144 0.11 -12.45 -10.65
C TRP A 144 -1.33 -13.01 -10.58
N LYS A 145 -1.75 -13.79 -11.59
CA LYS A 145 -3.05 -14.46 -11.60
C LYS A 145 -3.18 -15.51 -10.50
N ASP A 146 -2.10 -16.25 -10.23
CA ASP A 146 -2.07 -17.20 -9.13
C ASP A 146 -2.00 -16.46 -7.79
N ILE A 147 -1.27 -15.34 -7.73
CA ILE A 147 -1.13 -14.52 -6.52
C ILE A 147 -2.47 -13.97 -6.04
N ILE A 148 -3.32 -13.45 -6.95
CA ILE A 148 -4.63 -12.89 -6.55
C ILE A 148 -5.63 -13.95 -6.06
N GLU A 149 -5.33 -15.23 -6.25
CA GLU A 149 -6.13 -16.35 -5.72
C GLU A 149 -5.66 -16.85 -4.35
N MET A 150 -4.55 -16.31 -3.84
CA MET A 150 -4.04 -16.68 -2.52
C MET A 150 -4.98 -16.29 -1.38
N LYS A 151 -5.00 -17.14 -0.36
CA LYS A 151 -5.64 -16.96 0.93
C LYS A 151 -4.62 -16.53 1.98
N SER A 152 -5.09 -16.15 3.17
CA SER A 152 -4.23 -15.76 4.30
C SER A 152 -3.23 -16.86 4.70
N LYS A 153 -3.62 -18.12 4.57
CA LYS A 153 -2.75 -19.27 4.81
C LYS A 153 -1.58 -19.30 3.83
N ASP A 154 -1.86 -19.16 2.53
CA ASP A 154 -0.84 -19.14 1.48
C ASP A 154 0.16 -17.98 1.71
N LEU A 155 -0.34 -16.79 2.05
CA LEU A 155 0.52 -15.65 2.42
C LEU A 155 1.40 -15.95 3.65
N SER A 156 0.88 -16.70 4.61
CA SER A 156 1.63 -17.10 5.80
C SER A 156 2.71 -18.13 5.47
N GLU A 157 2.44 -19.04 4.54
CA GLU A 157 3.40 -20.01 4.00
C GLU A 157 4.53 -19.33 3.21
N LEU A 158 4.24 -18.21 2.53
CA LEU A 158 5.25 -17.29 1.94
C LEU A 158 6.02 -16.45 2.98
N GLY A 159 5.79 -16.68 4.27
CA GLY A 159 6.44 -15.96 5.35
C GLY A 159 5.88 -14.57 5.63
N ILE A 160 4.74 -14.18 5.06
CA ILE A 160 4.08 -12.89 5.32
C ILE A 160 3.19 -13.04 6.55
N LYS A 161 3.76 -12.78 7.73
CA LYS A 161 3.08 -13.03 9.02
C LYS A 161 2.31 -11.84 9.56
N ASN A 162 2.62 -10.61 9.13
CA ASN A 162 1.97 -9.42 9.65
C ASN A 162 0.50 -9.34 9.21
N LYS A 163 -0.43 -9.30 10.17
CA LYS A 163 -1.88 -9.25 9.92
C LYS A 163 -2.31 -8.08 9.05
N ASN A 164 -1.79 -6.87 9.28
CA ASN A 164 -2.17 -5.69 8.51
C ASN A 164 -1.69 -5.79 7.06
N ILE A 165 -0.52 -6.37 6.84
CA ILE A 165 0.02 -6.62 5.50
C ILE A 165 -0.82 -7.68 4.76
N LYS A 166 -1.10 -8.83 5.40
CA LYS A 166 -1.99 -9.85 4.83
C LYS A 166 -3.36 -9.28 4.47
N PHE A 167 -3.98 -8.55 5.40
CA PHE A 167 -5.26 -7.89 5.16
C PHE A 167 -5.19 -6.91 3.97
N THR A 168 -4.13 -6.12 3.88
CA THR A 168 -3.93 -5.18 2.77
C THR A 168 -3.85 -5.91 1.43
N LEU A 169 -3.04 -6.98 1.33
CA LEU A 169 -2.91 -7.78 0.11
C LEU A 169 -4.23 -8.44 -0.29
N LEU A 170 -4.86 -9.17 0.63
CA LEU A 170 -6.12 -9.88 0.37
C LEU A 170 -7.24 -8.92 -0.04
N ASN A 171 -7.30 -7.74 0.58
CA ASN A 171 -8.27 -6.73 0.19
C ASN A 171 -8.05 -6.25 -1.26
N HIS A 172 -6.79 -6.06 -1.68
CA HIS A 172 -6.50 -5.69 -3.06
C HIS A 172 -6.76 -6.84 -4.04
N PHE A 173 -6.41 -8.07 -3.69
CA PHE A 173 -6.74 -9.25 -4.52
C PHE A 173 -8.25 -9.37 -4.75
N ARG A 174 -9.03 -9.15 -3.69
CA ARG A 174 -10.50 -9.08 -3.78
C ARG A 174 -10.95 -7.97 -4.72
N MET A 175 -10.36 -6.77 -4.64
CA MET A 175 -10.70 -5.66 -5.55
C MET A 175 -10.38 -5.99 -7.01
N ILE A 176 -9.25 -6.63 -7.29
CA ILE A 176 -8.86 -7.10 -8.63
C ILE A 176 -9.91 -8.06 -9.18
N LYS A 177 -10.25 -9.11 -8.41
CA LYS A 177 -11.26 -10.09 -8.82
C LYS A 177 -12.62 -9.46 -9.11
N GLN A 178 -13.03 -8.49 -8.29
CA GLN A 178 -14.28 -7.75 -8.52
C GLN A 178 -14.24 -6.93 -9.81
N ASP A 179 -13.13 -6.26 -10.09
CA ASP A 179 -12.96 -5.46 -11.30
C ASP A 179 -12.94 -6.34 -12.55
N MET A 180 -12.26 -7.50 -12.51
CA MET A 180 -12.23 -8.45 -13.61
C MET A 180 -13.64 -8.93 -13.99
N VAL A 181 -14.43 -9.38 -13.01
CA VAL A 181 -15.81 -9.83 -13.26
C VAL A 181 -16.69 -8.69 -13.77
N ALA A 182 -16.49 -7.47 -13.26
CA ALA A 182 -17.21 -6.29 -13.75
C ALA A 182 -16.83 -5.95 -15.21
N SER A 183 -15.57 -6.14 -15.60
CA SER A 183 -15.09 -5.91 -16.97
C SER A 183 -15.69 -6.89 -17.99
N GLU A 184 -16.05 -8.10 -17.54
CA GLU A 184 -16.79 -9.10 -18.33
C GLU A 184 -18.30 -8.80 -18.44
N GLY A 185 -18.76 -7.69 -17.82
CA GLY A 185 -20.16 -7.31 -17.80
C GLY A 185 -21.02 -8.06 -16.78
N ILE A 186 -20.40 -8.89 -15.94
CA ILE A 186 -21.09 -9.63 -14.87
C ILE A 186 -21.19 -8.73 -13.64
N ARG A 187 -22.40 -8.55 -13.13
CA ARG A 187 -22.63 -7.78 -11.88
C ARG A 187 -22.56 -8.73 -10.70
N ILE A 188 -21.51 -8.64 -9.88
CA ILE A 188 -21.45 -9.37 -8.61
C ILE A 188 -22.44 -8.73 -7.62
N PRO A 189 -23.46 -9.47 -7.14
CA PRO A 189 -24.31 -9.02 -6.06
C PRO A 189 -23.45 -8.83 -4.81
N ARG A 190 -23.65 -7.70 -4.15
CA ARG A 190 -22.88 -7.26 -3.01
C ARG A 190 -22.87 -8.21 -1.80
N ILE A 191 -23.82 -9.13 -1.73
CA ILE A 191 -24.22 -9.84 -0.51
C ILE A 191 -23.35 -11.09 -0.27
N GLU A 192 -22.66 -11.62 -1.27
CA GLU A 192 -21.79 -12.81 -1.11
C GLU A 192 -20.37 -12.48 -0.65
N LEU A 193 -20.09 -11.20 -0.39
CA LEU A 193 -18.76 -10.70 -0.07
C LEU A 193 -18.46 -10.67 1.44
N ASP A 194 -19.47 -10.45 2.26
CA ASP A 194 -19.30 -10.37 3.71
C ASP A 194 -19.19 -11.77 4.35
N SER A 195 -19.65 -12.83 3.66
CA SER A 195 -19.58 -14.21 4.16
C SER A 195 -18.20 -14.88 4.04
N ILE A 196 -17.25 -14.27 3.33
CA ILE A 196 -15.89 -14.82 3.18
C ILE A 196 -14.97 -14.34 4.33
N GLU A 197 -15.32 -13.26 5.04
CA GLU A 197 -14.49 -12.68 6.10
C GLU A 197 -14.70 -13.33 7.49
N GLU A 198 -15.71 -14.19 7.66
CA GLU A 198 -16.04 -14.74 8.98
C GLU A 198 -15.17 -15.94 9.41
N GLU A 199 -14.51 -16.66 8.49
CA GLU A 199 -13.67 -17.82 8.86
C GLU A 199 -12.31 -17.44 9.48
N GLU A 200 -11.86 -16.19 9.42
CA GLU A 200 -10.60 -15.75 10.06
C GLU A 200 -10.78 -14.91 11.34
N ASN A 201 -12.01 -14.81 11.85
CA ASN A 201 -12.28 -14.14 13.14
C ASN A 201 -11.96 -14.99 14.38
N GLU A 202 -11.46 -16.23 14.23
CA GLU A 202 -11.05 -17.06 15.38
C GLU A 202 -9.73 -16.65 16.04
N ASP A 203 -8.93 -15.77 15.43
CA ASP A 203 -7.87 -15.06 16.17
C ASP A 203 -8.50 -13.91 16.95
N ALA A 204 -9.31 -14.29 17.94
CA ALA A 204 -9.56 -13.50 19.12
C ALA A 204 -8.24 -12.86 19.52
N PHE A 205 -8.25 -11.54 19.62
CA PHE A 205 -7.18 -10.73 20.17
C PHE A 205 -7.08 -11.08 21.65
N GLU A 206 -6.62 -12.29 21.94
CA GLU A 206 -6.16 -12.70 23.24
C GLU A 206 -5.18 -11.59 23.62
N LYS A 207 -5.45 -10.91 24.73
CA LYS A 207 -4.46 -10.04 25.34
C LYS A 207 -3.30 -10.97 25.66
N VAL A 208 -2.39 -11.14 24.70
CA VAL A 208 -1.21 -11.97 24.90
C VAL A 208 -0.38 -11.16 25.88
N GLU A 209 -0.54 -11.47 27.17
CA GLU A 209 0.38 -11.04 28.18
C GLU A 209 1.76 -11.53 27.76
N TYR A 210 2.69 -10.59 27.66
CA TYR A 210 4.03 -10.86 27.21
C TYR A 210 4.72 -11.66 28.30
N ASN A 211 4.70 -12.99 28.20
CA ASN A 211 5.46 -13.84 29.10
C ASN A 211 6.95 -13.75 28.73
N GLN A 212 7.76 -13.18 29.63
CA GLN A 212 9.21 -13.04 29.43
C GLN A 212 9.91 -14.39 29.27
N ASP A 213 9.35 -15.47 29.83
CA ASP A 213 9.96 -16.79 29.87
C ASP A 213 9.71 -17.62 28.60
N ASN A 214 8.76 -17.19 27.77
CA ASN A 214 8.46 -17.85 26.49
C ASN A 214 7.97 -16.81 25.47
N PRO A 215 8.88 -15.98 24.93
CA PRO A 215 8.49 -14.96 23.96
C PRO A 215 7.90 -15.67 22.74
N LYS A 216 6.58 -15.50 22.50
CA LYS A 216 5.96 -15.97 21.25
C LYS A 216 6.82 -15.44 20.09
N PRO A 217 7.05 -16.27 19.04
CA PRO A 217 7.83 -15.86 17.87
C PRO A 217 7.34 -14.50 17.43
N PHE A 218 8.29 -13.58 17.24
CA PHE A 218 8.03 -12.15 17.13
C PHE A 218 6.80 -11.84 16.28
N ALA A 219 5.82 -11.16 16.88
CA ALA A 219 4.56 -10.82 16.22
C ALA A 219 4.71 -9.76 15.11
N VAL A 220 5.94 -9.29 14.84
CA VAL A 220 6.21 -8.33 13.78
C VAL A 220 7.35 -8.81 12.89
N ASP A 221 7.28 -8.41 11.63
CA ASP A 221 8.15 -8.89 10.55
C ASP A 221 9.47 -8.09 10.56
N PRO A 222 10.64 -8.71 10.79
CA PRO A 222 11.91 -7.99 10.86
C PRO A 222 12.27 -7.25 9.56
N ARG A 223 11.74 -7.67 8.41
CA ARG A 223 11.96 -6.99 7.11
C ARG A 223 11.42 -5.56 7.11
N ALA A 224 10.48 -5.23 7.99
CA ALA A 224 9.99 -3.87 8.19
C ALA A 224 11.08 -2.88 8.62
N LEU A 225 12.20 -3.36 9.17
CA LEU A 225 13.31 -2.48 9.56
C LEU A 225 14.27 -2.17 8.41
N GLN A 226 14.05 -2.72 7.21
CA GLN A 226 14.86 -2.46 6.03
C GLN A 226 14.30 -1.31 5.18
N ASP A 227 13.01 -1.00 5.30
CA ASP A 227 12.31 -0.06 4.42
C ASP A 227 11.22 0.72 5.18
N VAL A 228 11.27 2.05 5.06
CA VAL A 228 10.35 2.95 5.78
C VAL A 228 8.91 2.79 5.31
N GLU A 229 8.67 2.62 4.01
CA GLU A 229 7.32 2.40 3.48
C GLU A 229 6.73 1.11 4.02
N TYR A 230 7.50 0.02 4.00
CA TYR A 230 7.08 -1.27 4.53
C TYR A 230 6.83 -1.22 6.05
N LEU A 231 7.70 -0.53 6.82
CA LEU A 231 7.46 -0.28 8.25
C LEU A 231 6.10 0.36 8.50
N LEU A 232 5.80 1.43 7.77
CA LEU A 232 4.55 2.18 7.94
C LEU A 232 3.33 1.37 7.48
N SER A 233 3.47 0.57 6.42
CA SER A 233 2.46 -0.38 5.98
C SER A 233 2.10 -1.42 7.05
N THR A 234 3.05 -1.80 7.92
CA THR A 234 2.76 -2.71 9.04
C THR A 234 1.84 -2.10 10.11
N ILE A 235 1.74 -0.77 10.17
CA ILE A 235 0.83 -0.06 11.08
C ILE A 235 -0.59 -0.05 10.51
N GLY A 236 -0.71 0.07 9.18
CA GLY A 236 -1.96 -0.01 8.43
C GLY A 236 -1.91 0.73 7.10
N HIS A 237 -2.74 0.31 6.15
CA HIS A 237 -2.73 0.79 4.77
C HIS A 237 -2.72 2.32 4.61
N GLN A 238 -3.51 3.06 5.40
CA GLN A 238 -3.59 4.52 5.26
C GLN A 238 -2.35 5.27 5.76
N ILE A 239 -1.51 4.61 6.57
CA ILE A 239 -0.36 5.25 7.20
C ILE A 239 0.83 5.30 6.24
N VAL A 240 0.85 4.47 5.19
CA VAL A 240 1.90 4.56 4.15
C VAL A 240 1.93 5.94 3.47
N PHE A 241 0.79 6.62 3.37
CA PHE A 241 0.72 7.93 2.72
C PHE A 241 1.37 9.05 3.52
N ILE A 242 1.64 8.86 4.82
CA ILE A 242 2.39 9.84 5.62
C ILE A 242 3.90 9.58 5.62
N GLU A 243 4.37 8.59 4.85
CA GLU A 243 5.81 8.31 4.69
C GLU A 243 6.65 9.55 4.34
N PRO A 244 6.21 10.48 3.47
CA PRO A 244 7.01 11.66 3.15
C PRO A 244 7.36 12.54 4.37
N LEU A 245 6.58 12.49 5.46
CA LEU A 245 6.90 13.22 6.69
C LEU A 245 8.11 12.62 7.44
N PHE A 246 8.48 11.39 7.12
CA PHE A 246 9.64 10.69 7.67
C PHE A 246 10.88 10.78 6.75
N GLN A 247 10.82 11.56 5.66
CA GLN A 247 11.92 11.67 4.71
C GLN A 247 13.25 12.03 5.39
N GLY A 248 14.27 11.23 5.07
CA GLY A 248 15.62 11.34 5.62
C GLY A 248 15.81 10.65 6.97
N LYS A 249 14.81 9.91 7.47
CA LYS A 249 14.94 9.05 8.66
C LYS A 249 15.04 7.59 8.25
N THR A 250 15.92 6.86 8.93
CA THR A 250 16.01 5.41 8.85
C THR A 250 14.89 4.76 9.68
N PRO A 251 14.50 3.49 9.39
CA PRO A 251 13.55 2.76 10.22
C PRO A 251 13.93 2.72 11.71
N LEU A 252 15.23 2.62 12.05
CA LEU A 252 15.70 2.64 13.43
C LEU A 252 15.49 4.00 14.12
N GLU A 253 15.74 5.11 13.44
CA GLU A 253 15.45 6.44 13.98
C GLU A 253 13.94 6.64 14.17
N ILE A 254 13.12 6.09 13.26
CA ILE A 254 11.66 6.20 13.31
C ILE A 254 11.10 5.48 14.55
N ILE A 255 11.52 4.25 14.83
CA ILE A 255 11.01 3.49 15.98
C ILE A 255 11.47 4.09 17.34
N GLU A 256 12.47 4.96 17.33
CA GLU A 256 12.93 5.72 18.50
C GLU A 256 12.18 7.05 18.68
N MET A 257 11.36 7.46 17.72
CA MET A 257 10.62 8.72 17.80
C MET A 257 9.61 8.74 18.95
N THR A 258 9.60 9.84 19.68
CA THR A 258 8.62 10.13 20.72
C THR A 258 7.33 10.71 20.17
N LYS A 259 6.30 10.83 21.02
CA LYS A 259 5.07 11.57 20.69
C LYS A 259 5.39 12.99 20.21
N LYS A 260 6.37 13.66 20.83
CA LYS A 260 6.74 15.04 20.49
C LYS A 260 7.43 15.10 19.13
N ASP A 261 8.25 14.13 18.80
CA ASP A 261 8.90 14.05 17.48
C ASP A 261 7.87 13.88 16.37
N LEU A 262 6.86 13.02 16.57
CA LEU A 262 5.75 12.86 15.62
C LEU A 262 4.93 14.15 15.45
N GLU A 263 4.71 14.91 16.53
CA GLU A 263 4.07 16.23 16.45
C GLU A 263 4.93 17.22 15.67
N ASN A 264 6.24 17.21 15.89
CA ASN A 264 7.18 18.13 15.24
C ASN A 264 7.32 17.86 13.73
N ILE A 265 7.13 16.62 13.27
CA ILE A 265 7.07 16.29 11.83
C ILE A 265 5.66 16.46 11.22
N GLY A 266 4.71 17.04 11.95
CA GLY A 266 3.39 17.40 11.42
C GLY A 266 2.27 16.37 11.60
N ILE A 267 2.50 15.26 12.31
CA ILE A 267 1.44 14.26 12.57
C ILE A 267 0.57 14.75 13.73
N THR A 268 -0.48 15.51 13.41
CA THR A 268 -1.36 16.18 14.40
C THR A 268 -2.50 15.31 14.93
N SER A 269 -2.87 14.21 14.26
CA SER A 269 -3.86 13.25 14.74
C SER A 269 -3.35 12.41 15.91
N SER A 270 -3.99 12.52 17.09
CA SER A 270 -3.64 11.73 18.27
C SER A 270 -3.81 10.23 18.07
N TYR A 271 -4.82 9.83 17.29
CA TYR A 271 -5.07 8.44 16.90
C TYR A 271 -3.91 7.88 16.06
N THR A 272 -3.50 8.61 15.02
CA THR A 272 -2.38 8.20 14.15
C THR A 272 -1.09 8.11 14.96
N ARG A 273 -0.78 9.11 15.80
CA ARG A 273 0.41 9.07 16.67
C ARG A 273 0.41 7.86 17.59
N ARG A 274 -0.72 7.56 18.24
CA ARG A 274 -0.84 6.39 19.11
C ARG A 274 -0.54 5.08 18.36
N ARG A 275 -1.11 4.89 17.16
CA ARG A 275 -0.85 3.70 16.34
C ARG A 275 0.62 3.57 15.94
N CYS A 276 1.28 4.67 15.58
CA CYS A 276 2.71 4.67 15.30
C CYS A 276 3.50 4.24 16.53
N LEU A 277 3.30 4.90 17.68
CA LEU A 277 4.04 4.62 18.92
C LEU A 277 3.83 3.18 19.42
N ASP A 278 2.61 2.66 19.35
CA ASP A 278 2.30 1.28 19.73
C ASP A 278 3.06 0.27 18.86
N THR A 279 3.22 0.58 17.57
CA THR A 279 3.96 -0.27 16.63
C THR A 279 5.48 -0.12 16.80
N PHE A 280 5.97 1.11 16.97
CA PHE A 280 7.38 1.40 17.22
C PHE A 280 7.89 0.70 18.47
N LYS A 281 7.08 0.66 19.54
CA LYS A 281 7.40 -0.09 20.77
C LYS A 281 7.64 -1.57 20.50
N LYS A 282 6.86 -2.20 19.60
CA LYS A 282 7.04 -3.61 19.23
C LYS A 282 8.36 -3.83 18.52
N TYR A 283 8.67 -3.00 17.51
CA TYR A 283 9.93 -3.11 16.78
C TYR A 283 11.15 -2.78 17.65
N LYS A 284 11.05 -1.79 18.53
CA LYS A 284 12.12 -1.47 19.49
C LYS A 284 12.44 -2.65 20.39
N ASN A 285 11.43 -3.41 20.82
CA ASN A 285 11.66 -4.64 21.60
C ASN A 285 12.38 -5.71 20.77
N ILE A 286 12.06 -5.85 19.48
CA ILE A 286 12.79 -6.76 18.59
C ILE A 286 14.25 -6.36 18.46
N VAL A 287 14.52 -5.09 18.16
CA VAL A 287 15.90 -4.59 17.99
C VAL A 287 16.72 -4.82 19.25
N LYS A 288 16.11 -4.67 20.44
CA LYS A 288 16.78 -4.98 21.72
C LYS A 288 17.14 -6.46 21.87
N VAL A 289 16.34 -7.38 21.33
CA VAL A 289 16.56 -8.83 21.46
C VAL A 289 17.53 -9.34 20.40
N LEU A 290 17.37 -8.91 19.14
CA LEU A 290 18.15 -9.42 18.00
C LEU A 290 19.44 -8.62 17.76
N GLY A 291 19.55 -7.41 18.30
CA GLY A 291 20.61 -6.47 17.98
C GLY A 291 20.37 -5.74 16.65
N PRO A 292 20.86 -4.50 16.50
CA PRO A 292 20.64 -3.71 15.28
C PRO A 292 21.34 -4.31 14.04
N GLU A 293 22.43 -5.03 14.24
CA GLU A 293 23.27 -5.61 13.17
C GLU A 293 22.50 -6.60 12.28
N MET A 294 21.50 -7.29 12.84
CA MET A 294 20.71 -8.33 12.14
C MET A 294 19.81 -7.77 11.02
N PHE A 295 19.64 -6.45 10.93
CA PHE A 295 18.73 -5.83 9.96
C PHE A 295 19.44 -5.17 8.78
N PHE A 296 20.78 -5.13 8.78
CA PHE A 296 21.59 -4.47 7.75
C PHE A 296 22.39 -5.43 6.86
N CYS A 297 22.21 -6.74 7.01
CA CYS A 297 22.79 -7.73 6.11
C CYS A 297 21.97 -7.79 4.82
N ASN A 298 22.49 -7.18 3.75
CA ASN A 298 22.01 -7.35 2.38
C ASN A 298 22.50 -8.68 1.80
#